data_AF-A0A6M1TVY7-F1
#
_entry.id   AF-A0A6M1TVY7-F1
#
_cell.length_a   1.000
_cell.length_b   1.000
_cell.length_c   1.000
_cell.angle_alpha   90.00
_cell.angle_beta   90.00
_cell.angle_gamma   90.00
#
_symmetry.space_group_name_H-M   'P 1'
#
loop_
_entity.id
_entity.type
_entity.pdbx_description
1 polymer ?
#
loop_
_entity_poly.entity_id
_entity_poly.type
_entity_poly.pdbx_seq_one_letter_code
_entity_poly.pdbx_strand_id
1 'polypeptide(L)'
;MFLFWRDLVMGVMAWLCAEIALDFFPQDLFGGNRATDLLAMLMFKPVHLSVSLLAFLSACYLLHGLLKEHGRQFLRPSLPAAERLIHAVLFGFALFLLIIQTVKLAVPTALAAVILLLAKIKDFLRNRALLQEMESYRRRKK
;
A
#
# COMPACT_ATOMS: atom_id res chain seq x y z
N MET A 1 12.92 21.14 13.25
CA MET A 1 11.73 21.62 12.51
C MET A 1 11.58 21.03 11.11
N PHE A 2 12.64 20.90 10.31
CA PHE A 2 12.53 20.41 8.91
C PHE A 2 11.90 19.01 8.76
N LEU A 3 12.18 18.09 9.70
CA LEU A 3 11.57 16.75 9.76
C LEU A 3 10.04 16.80 9.89
N PHE A 4 9.52 17.62 10.79
CA PHE A 4 8.08 17.79 10.99
C PHE A 4 7.36 18.33 9.74
N TRP A 5 8.00 19.24 9.01
CA TRP A 5 7.41 19.81 7.79
C TRP A 5 7.34 18.80 6.65
N ARG A 6 8.40 18.02 6.49
CA ARG A 6 8.41 16.92 5.52
C ARG A 6 7.32 15.89 5.84
N ASP A 7 7.17 15.51 7.11
CA ASP A 7 6.21 14.50 7.52
C ASP A 7 4.76 15.01 7.37
N LEU A 8 4.52 16.31 7.65
CA LEU A 8 3.26 16.97 7.36
C LEU A 8 2.94 16.98 5.86
N VAL A 9 3.91 17.36 5.01
CA VAL A 9 3.74 17.35 3.55
C VAL A 9 3.44 15.93 3.05
N MET A 10 4.13 14.92 3.56
CA MET A 10 3.84 13.52 3.22
C MET A 10 2.42 13.10 3.64
N GLY A 11 1.96 13.53 4.81
CA GLY A 11 0.58 13.28 5.27
C GLY A 11 -0.46 13.95 4.38
N VAL A 12 -0.25 15.22 4.02
CA VAL A 12 -1.15 15.97 3.11
C VAL A 12 -1.16 15.34 1.71
N MET A 13 -0.01 14.95 1.19
CA MET A 13 0.08 14.26 -0.11
C MET A 13 -0.63 12.90 -0.07
N ALA A 14 -0.48 12.14 1.02
CA ALA A 14 -1.19 10.87 1.19
C ALA A 14 -2.71 11.08 1.20
N TRP A 15 -3.19 12.12 1.88
CA TRP A 15 -4.61 12.47 1.89
C TRP A 15 -5.11 12.88 0.50
N LEU A 16 -4.39 13.75 -0.21
CA LEU A 16 -4.75 14.15 -1.59
C LEU A 16 -4.81 12.95 -2.53
N CYS A 17 -3.84 12.04 -2.45
CA CYS A 17 -3.87 10.80 -3.23
C CYS A 17 -5.09 9.93 -2.85
N ALA A 18 -5.50 9.91 -1.59
CA ALA A 18 -6.70 9.20 -1.17
C ALA A 18 -7.99 9.81 -1.73
N GLU A 19 -8.11 11.14 -1.73
CA GLU A 19 -9.24 11.86 -2.33
C GLU A 19 -9.30 11.62 -3.84
N ILE A 20 -8.17 11.75 -4.55
CA ILE A 20 -8.08 11.44 -5.99
C ILE A 20 -8.50 9.98 -6.25
N ALA A 21 -8.07 9.04 -5.39
CA ALA A 21 -8.45 7.65 -5.53
C ALA A 21 -9.97 7.44 -5.40
N LEU A 22 -10.64 8.19 -4.51
CA LEU A 22 -12.08 8.14 -4.32
C LEU A 22 -12.84 8.79 -5.48
N ASP A 23 -12.40 9.96 -5.93
CA ASP A 23 -13.05 10.73 -7.01
C ASP A 23 -13.00 10.00 -8.35
N PHE A 24 -11.87 9.36 -8.65
CA PHE A 24 -11.72 8.57 -9.87
C PHE A 24 -12.29 7.16 -9.76
N PHE A 25 -12.75 6.73 -8.58
CA PHE A 25 -13.35 5.41 -8.45
C PHE A 25 -14.73 5.39 -9.11
N PRO A 26 -15.03 4.45 -10.03
CA PRO A 26 -16.28 4.44 -10.76
C PRO A 26 -17.45 3.96 -9.89
N GLN A 27 -18.00 4.85 -9.06
CA GLN A 27 -19.08 4.55 -8.11
C GLN A 27 -20.43 4.30 -8.78
N ASP A 28 -20.66 4.84 -9.98
CA ASP A 28 -21.94 4.81 -10.68
C ASP A 28 -22.39 3.41 -11.16
N LEU A 29 -21.50 2.42 -11.11
CA LEU A 29 -21.72 1.09 -11.68
C LEU A 29 -22.23 0.06 -10.66
N PHE A 30 -22.45 0.43 -9.39
CA PHE A 30 -23.00 -0.51 -8.38
C PHE A 30 -24.53 -0.62 -8.49
N GLY A 31 -25.00 -1.49 -9.38
CA GLY A 31 -26.42 -1.72 -9.67
C GLY A 31 -27.09 -2.83 -8.84
N GLY A 32 -26.36 -3.45 -7.90
CA GLY A 32 -26.89 -4.42 -6.94
C GLY A 32 -26.32 -5.83 -7.07
N ASN A 33 -25.59 -6.14 -8.14
CA ASN A 33 -24.89 -7.41 -8.30
C ASN A 33 -23.37 -7.19 -8.38
N ARG A 34 -22.72 -7.25 -7.21
CA ARG A 34 -21.33 -6.80 -7.00
C ARG A 34 -20.31 -7.43 -7.94
N ALA A 35 -20.52 -8.68 -8.38
CA ALA A 35 -19.59 -9.39 -9.26
C ALA A 35 -19.67 -8.89 -10.71
N THR A 36 -20.88 -8.69 -11.25
CA THR A 36 -21.08 -8.15 -12.61
C THR A 36 -20.67 -6.69 -12.69
N ASP A 37 -20.92 -5.94 -11.63
CA ASP A 37 -20.54 -4.52 -11.52
C ASP A 37 -19.02 -4.35 -11.57
N LEU A 38 -18.28 -5.25 -10.91
CA LEU A 38 -16.82 -5.24 -10.92
C LEU A 38 -16.25 -5.62 -12.31
N LEU A 39 -16.88 -6.59 -12.98
CA LEU A 39 -16.52 -6.95 -14.35
C LEU A 39 -16.81 -5.79 -15.33
N ALA A 40 -17.94 -5.10 -15.14
CA ALA A 40 -18.31 -3.92 -15.91
C ALA A 40 -17.33 -2.76 -15.68
N MET A 41 -16.91 -2.50 -14.44
CA MET A 41 -15.88 -1.50 -14.15
C MET A 41 -14.55 -1.81 -14.87
N LEU A 42 -14.13 -3.07 -14.85
CA LEU A 42 -12.90 -3.51 -15.51
C LEU A 42 -12.97 -3.34 -17.03
N MET A 43 -14.12 -3.66 -17.63
CA MET A 43 -14.32 -3.62 -19.08
C MET A 43 -14.59 -2.21 -19.62
N PHE A 44 -15.37 -1.39 -18.91
CA PHE A 44 -15.89 -0.12 -19.43
C PHE A 44 -15.20 1.12 -18.85
N LYS A 45 -14.60 1.04 -17.66
CA LYS A 45 -13.86 2.16 -17.05
C LYS A 45 -12.45 1.77 -16.57
N PRO A 46 -11.62 1.10 -17.40
CA PRO A 46 -10.30 0.62 -16.99
C PRO A 46 -9.32 1.74 -16.60
N VAL A 47 -9.40 2.90 -17.28
CA VAL A 47 -8.55 4.06 -16.98
C VAL A 47 -8.86 4.63 -15.60
N HIS A 48 -10.13 4.80 -15.26
CA HIS A 48 -10.58 5.30 -13.97
C HIS A 48 -10.14 4.36 -12.84
N LEU A 49 -10.34 3.05 -13.03
CA LEU A 49 -9.88 2.04 -12.10
C LEU A 49 -8.35 2.04 -11.91
N SER A 50 -7.59 2.20 -13.01
CA SER A 50 -6.12 2.24 -12.97
C SER A 50 -5.60 3.48 -12.24
N VAL A 51 -6.18 4.66 -12.52
CA VAL A 51 -5.82 5.91 -11.85
C VAL A 51 -6.17 5.85 -10.37
N SER A 52 -7.37 5.37 -10.04
CA SER A 52 -7.81 5.17 -8.65
C SER A 52 -6.87 4.22 -7.90
N LEU A 53 -6.51 3.09 -8.53
CA LEU A 53 -5.59 2.12 -7.94
C LEU A 53 -4.18 2.70 -7.74
N LEU A 54 -3.64 3.42 -8.73
CA LEU A 54 -2.33 4.07 -8.61
C LEU A 54 -2.32 5.11 -7.49
N ALA A 55 -3.34 5.98 -7.44
CA ALA A 55 -3.47 6.99 -6.39
C ALA A 55 -3.60 6.34 -5.00
N PHE A 56 -4.37 5.25 -4.89
CA PHE A 56 -4.47 4.46 -3.66
C PHE A 56 -3.13 3.85 -3.24
N LEU A 57 -2.39 3.25 -4.18
CA LEU A 57 -1.06 2.68 -3.90
C LEU A 57 -0.06 3.76 -3.49
N SER A 58 -0.08 4.93 -4.13
CA SER A 58 0.76 6.07 -3.76
C SER A 58 0.47 6.57 -2.35
N ALA A 59 -0.80 6.70 -1.97
CA ALA A 59 -1.19 7.07 -0.61
C ALA A 59 -0.74 6.03 0.43
N CYS A 60 -0.98 4.74 0.15
CA CYS A 60 -0.51 3.65 1.00
C CYS A 60 1.01 3.66 1.16
N TYR A 61 1.75 3.91 0.07
CA TYR A 61 3.21 3.99 0.10
C TYR A 61 3.70 5.13 0.99
N LEU A 62 3.10 6.32 0.87
CA LEU A 62 3.42 7.49 1.70
C LEU A 62 3.13 7.22 3.19
N LEU A 63 1.95 6.70 3.50
CA LEU A 63 1.57 6.34 4.87
C LEU A 63 2.48 5.25 5.45
N HIS A 64 2.85 4.25 4.66
CA HIS A 64 3.80 3.23 5.08
C HIS A 64 5.19 3.81 5.38
N GLY A 65 5.64 4.78 4.56
CA GLY A 65 6.88 5.52 4.82
C GLY A 65 6.84 6.25 6.17
N LEU A 66 5.75 6.96 6.46
CA LEU A 66 5.53 7.64 7.74
C LEU A 66 5.50 6.67 8.92
N LEU A 67 4.78 5.55 8.79
CA LEU A 67 4.72 4.50 9.81
C LEU A 67 6.11 3.92 10.09
N LYS A 68 6.89 3.63 9.05
CA LYS A 68 8.24 3.08 9.21
C LYS A 68 9.16 4.08 9.90
N GLU A 69 9.12 5.35 9.50
CA GLU A 69 9.97 6.38 10.09
C GLU A 69 9.60 6.61 11.57
N HIS A 70 8.34 6.89 11.87
CA HIS A 70 7.89 7.16 13.24
C HIS A 70 7.98 5.92 14.13
N GLY A 71 7.73 4.72 13.61
CA GLY A 71 7.92 3.47 14.34
C GLY A 71 9.39 3.24 14.70
N ARG A 72 10.32 3.52 13.77
CA ARG A 72 11.77 3.43 14.03
C ARG A 72 12.21 4.43 15.10
N GLN A 73 11.74 5.68 15.03
CA GLN A 73 12.09 6.71 16.01
C GLN A 73 11.47 6.40 17.39
N PHE A 74 10.23 5.91 17.43
CA PHE A 74 9.57 5.51 18.67
C PHE A 74 10.33 4.42 19.44
N LEU A 75 10.85 3.42 18.70
CA LEU A 75 11.60 2.30 19.26
C LEU A 75 13.07 2.64 19.58
N ARG A 76 13.54 3.84 19.23
CA ARG A 76 14.93 4.23 19.44
C ARG A 76 15.15 4.60 20.91
N PRO A 77 15.96 3.83 21.67
CA PRO A 77 16.11 4.04 23.11
C PRO A 77 16.91 5.31 23.47
N SER A 78 17.67 5.84 22.51
CA SER A 78 18.50 7.04 22.72
C SER A 78 17.72 8.37 22.66
N LEU A 79 16.43 8.34 22.38
CA LEU A 79 15.61 9.56 22.26
C LEU A 79 14.96 9.92 23.61
N PRO A 80 14.87 11.23 23.95
CA PRO A 80 14.11 11.71 25.10
C PRO A 80 12.67 11.20 25.09
N ALA A 81 12.11 10.92 26.27
CA ALA A 81 10.76 10.37 26.42
C ALA A 81 9.68 11.25 25.75
N ALA A 82 9.81 12.58 25.84
CA ALA A 82 8.89 13.52 25.22
C ALA A 82 8.88 13.42 23.68
N GLU A 83 10.06 13.30 23.05
CA GLU A 83 10.17 13.16 21.59
C GLU A 83 9.65 11.79 21.12
N ARG A 84 9.92 10.73 21.88
CA ARG A 84 9.34 9.40 21.63
C ARG A 84 7.82 9.42 21.67
N LEU A 85 7.22 10.16 22.60
CA LEU A 85 5.77 10.29 22.71
C LEU A 85 5.18 10.94 21.44
N ILE A 86 5.82 12.00 20.93
CA ILE A 86 5.37 12.66 19.69
C ILE A 86 5.40 11.68 18.52
N HIS A 87 6.48 10.92 18.37
CA HIS A 87 6.55 9.89 17.32
C HIS A 87 5.53 8.76 17.51
N ALA A 88 5.20 8.39 18.74
CA ALA A 88 4.13 7.41 19.01
C ALA A 88 2.76 7.93 18.55
N VAL A 89 2.45 9.20 18.83
CA VAL A 89 1.19 9.83 18.40
C VAL A 89 1.11 9.93 16.88
N LEU A 90 2.19 10.39 16.23
CA LEU A 90 2.25 10.48 14.77
C LEU A 90 2.17 9.12 14.09
N PHE A 91 2.80 8.10 14.67
CA PHE A 91 2.67 6.72 14.22
C PHE A 91 1.22 6.23 14.32
N GLY A 92 0.57 6.44 15.49
CA GLY A 92 -0.82 6.07 15.69
C GLY A 92 -1.77 6.77 14.73
N PHE A 93 -1.53 8.06 14.46
CA PHE A 93 -2.31 8.83 13.49
C PHE A 93 -2.13 8.31 12.06
N ALA A 94 -0.90 8.04 11.62
CA ALA A 94 -0.65 7.46 10.30
C ALA A 94 -1.29 6.07 10.15
N LEU A 95 -1.28 5.27 11.23
CA LEU A 95 -1.91 3.94 11.25
C LEU A 95 -3.43 4.06 11.11
N PHE A 96 -4.03 4.99 11.84
CA PHE A 96 -5.45 5.26 11.76
C PHE A 96 -5.88 5.71 10.35
N LEU A 97 -5.12 6.63 9.73
CA LEU A 97 -5.38 7.04 8.35
C LEU A 97 -5.31 5.87 7.37
N LEU A 98 -4.31 5.00 7.52
CA LEU A 98 -4.16 3.81 6.68
C LEU A 98 -5.37 2.86 6.83
N ILE A 99 -5.85 2.65 8.05
CA ILE A 99 -7.04 1.82 8.32
C ILE A 99 -8.29 2.44 7.67
N ILE A 100 -8.53 3.74 7.89
CA ILE A 100 -9.69 4.41 7.26
C ILE A 100 -9.61 4.30 5.74
N GLN A 101 -8.44 4.51 5.16
CA GLN A 101 -8.27 4.49 3.72
C GLN A 101 -8.53 3.09 3.13
N THR A 102 -8.03 2.04 3.77
CA THR A 102 -8.28 0.66 3.34
C THR A 102 -9.75 0.25 3.48
N VAL A 103 -10.46 0.74 4.51
CA VAL A 103 -11.89 0.50 4.67
C VAL A 103 -12.72 1.27 3.63
N LYS A 104 -12.42 2.55 3.38
CA LYS A 104 -13.13 3.39 2.40
C LYS A 104 -12.90 2.93 0.96
N LEU A 105 -11.71 2.45 0.63
CA LEU A 105 -11.32 1.99 -0.70
C LEU A 105 -11.16 0.46 -0.74
N ALA A 106 -12.15 -0.26 -0.23
CA ALA A 106 -12.10 -1.73 -0.10
C ALA A 106 -11.87 -2.45 -1.45
N VAL A 107 -12.46 -1.97 -2.55
CA VAL A 107 -12.31 -2.58 -3.88
C VAL A 107 -10.90 -2.36 -4.46
N PRO A 108 -10.36 -1.12 -4.52
CA PRO A 108 -8.95 -0.91 -4.86
C PRO A 108 -7.98 -1.69 -3.95
N THR A 109 -8.29 -1.82 -2.67
CA THR A 109 -7.51 -2.62 -1.71
C THR A 109 -7.50 -4.10 -2.09
N ALA A 110 -8.67 -4.67 -2.41
CA ALA A 110 -8.78 -6.06 -2.84
C ALA A 110 -8.02 -6.32 -4.16
N LEU A 111 -8.16 -5.42 -5.14
CA LEU A 111 -7.42 -5.49 -6.41
C LEU A 111 -5.90 -5.43 -6.18
N ALA A 112 -5.44 -4.48 -5.36
CA ALA A 112 -4.03 -4.38 -4.98
C ALA A 112 -3.53 -5.68 -4.30
N ALA A 113 -4.31 -6.25 -3.38
CA ALA A 113 -3.95 -7.48 -2.68
C ALA A 113 -3.82 -8.68 -3.66
N VAL A 114 -4.74 -8.81 -4.62
CA VAL A 114 -4.66 -9.85 -5.65
C VAL A 114 -3.42 -9.67 -6.52
N ILE A 115 -3.12 -8.44 -6.97
CA ILE A 115 -1.93 -8.15 -7.78
C ILE A 115 -0.65 -8.50 -7.00
N LEU A 116 -0.56 -8.10 -5.74
CA LEU A 116 0.57 -8.41 -4.88
C LEU A 116 0.73 -9.91 -4.64
N LEU A 117 -0.38 -10.63 -4.43
CA LEU A 117 -0.38 -12.08 -4.28
C LEU A 117 0.17 -12.78 -5.54
N LEU A 118 -0.31 -12.37 -6.71
CA LEU A 118 0.17 -12.91 -8.00
C LEU A 118 1.66 -12.64 -8.21
N ALA A 119 2.13 -11.43 -7.87
CA ALA A 119 3.55 -11.09 -7.93
C ALA A 119 4.39 -11.99 -6.99
N LYS A 120 3.93 -12.22 -5.75
CA LYS A 120 4.61 -13.10 -4.79
C LYS A 120 4.64 -14.56 -5.23
N ILE A 121 3.56 -15.06 -5.83
CA ILE A 121 3.52 -16.42 -6.39
C ILE A 121 4.56 -16.55 -7.51
N LYS A 122 4.63 -15.56 -8.41
CA LYS A 122 5.62 -15.53 -9.49
C LYS A 122 7.05 -15.56 -8.94
N ASP A 123 7.35 -14.73 -7.94
CA ASP A 123 8.67 -14.70 -7.31
C ASP A 123 9.02 -16.03 -6.63
N PHE A 124 8.05 -16.65 -5.96
CA PHE A 124 8.22 -17.96 -5.32
C PHE A 124 8.56 -19.05 -6.34
N LEU A 125 7.83 -19.09 -7.47
CA LEU A 125 8.09 -20.05 -8.55
C LEU A 125 9.48 -19.83 -9.17
N ARG A 126 9.86 -18.58 -9.40
CA ARG A 126 11.19 -18.21 -9.91
C ARG A 126 12.30 -18.64 -8.95
N ASN A 127 12.14 -18.39 -7.66
CA ASN A 127 13.12 -18.78 -6.64
C ASN A 127 13.24 -20.32 -6.53
N ARG A 128 12.13 -21.05 -6.65
CA ARG A 128 12.17 -22.52 -6.73
C ARG A 128 12.93 -23.03 -7.96
N ALA A 129 12.71 -22.44 -9.13
CA ALA A 129 13.43 -22.81 -10.34
C ALA A 129 14.94 -22.57 -10.20
N LEU A 130 15.35 -21.41 -9.66
CA LEU A 130 16.76 -21.09 -9.41
C LEU A 130 17.42 -22.05 -8.42
N LEU A 131 16.71 -22.44 -7.35
CA LEU A 131 17.23 -23.41 -6.38
C LEU A 131 17.44 -24.80 -7.00
N GLN A 132 16.51 -25.26 -7.84
CA GLN A 132 16.65 -26.52 -8.57
C GLN A 132 17.83 -26.49 -9.54
N GLU A 133 18.04 -25.36 -10.22
CA GLU A 133 19.17 -25.17 -11.12
C GLU A 133 20.50 -25.24 -10.35
N MET A 134 20.62 -24.55 -9.21
CA MET A 134 21.81 -24.61 -8.36
C MET A 134 22.11 -26.03 -7.85
N GLU A 135 21.09 -26.78 -7.43
CA GLU A 135 21.26 -28.17 -7.02
C GLU A 135 21.76 -29.06 -8.16
N SER A 136 21.28 -28.82 -9.37
CA SER A 136 21.74 -29.56 -10.56
C SER A 136 23.21 -29.30 -10.88
N TYR A 137 23.68 -28.04 -10.79
CA TYR A 137 25.09 -27.69 -10.94
C TYR A 137 25.95 -28.32 -9.84
N ARG A 138 25.46 -28.35 -8.60
CA ARG A 138 26.18 -28.96 -7.47
C ARG A 138 26.34 -30.48 -7.62
N ARG A 139 25.34 -31.17 -8.20
CA ARG A 139 25.41 -32.60 -8.50
C ARG A 139 26.33 -32.92 -9.67
N ARG A 140 26.41 -32.06 -10.68
CA ARG A 140 27.31 -32.24 -11.84
C ARG A 140 28.79 -31.97 -11.54
N LYS A 141 29.09 -31.26 -10.44
CA LYS A 141 30.47 -30.92 -10.02
C LYS A 141 31.08 -31.94 -9.04
N LYS A 142 30.28 -32.91 -8.57
CA LYS A 142 30.75 -34.09 -7.84
C LYS A 142 30.92 -35.24 -8.81
#